data_AF-A0A6J7C9J1-F1
#
_entry.id   AF-A0A6J7C9J1-F1
#
_cell.length_a   1.000
_cell.length_b   1.000
_cell.length_c   1.000
_cell.angle_alpha   90.00
_cell.angle_beta   90.00
_cell.angle_gamma   90.00
#
_symmetry.space_group_name_H-M   'P 1'
#
loop_
_entity.id
_entity.type
_entity.pdbx_description
1 polymer ?
#
loop_
_entity_poly.entity_id
_entity_poly.type
_entity_poly.pdbx_seq_one_letter_code
_entity_poly.pdbx_strand_id
1 'polypeptide(L)' 'MRALEDGPAFSRFDEKVTWLRDEHSLSHGFATAIVHEADKARAHRKFG' A
#
# COMPACT_ATOMS: atom_id res chain seq x y z
N MET A 1 6.93 6.09 2.34
CA MET A 1 5.49 6.23 2.04
C MET A 1 4.75 5.98 3.36
N ARG A 2 4.69 7.02 4.19
CA ARG A 2 4.31 6.93 5.62
C ARG A 2 2.86 6.52 5.84
N ALA A 3 1.97 6.85 4.91
CA ALA A 3 0.53 6.54 4.99
C ALA A 3 0.22 5.02 5.09
N LEU A 4 0.99 4.17 4.40
CA LEU A 4 0.86 2.70 4.52
C LEU A 4 1.55 2.14 5.77
N GLU A 5 2.30 2.95 6.52
CA GLU A 5 2.95 2.57 7.77
C GLU A 5 2.11 2.98 8.99
N ASP A 6 1.37 4.09 8.89
CA ASP A 6 0.36 4.52 9.88
C ASP A 6 -1.01 3.84 9.68
N GLY A 7 -1.25 3.26 8.50
CA GLY A 7 -2.47 2.51 8.19
C GLY A 7 -2.47 1.08 8.76
N PRO A 8 -3.62 0.38 8.70
CA PRO A 8 -3.76 -0.97 9.22
C PRO A 8 -2.73 -1.93 8.60
N ALA A 9 -2.23 -2.89 9.39
CA ALA A 9 -1.28 -3.89 8.95
C ALA A 9 -1.94 -4.98 8.07
N PHE A 10 -2.53 -4.56 6.95
CA PHE A 10 -3.11 -5.47 5.97
C PHE A 10 -2.03 -6.38 5.39
N SER A 11 -2.29 -7.69 5.40
CA SER A 11 -1.36 -8.65 4.82
C SER A 11 -1.62 -8.89 3.33
N ARG A 12 -2.83 -8.62 2.84
CA ARG A 12 -3.22 -8.81 1.44
C ARG A 12 -3.10 -7.51 0.67
N PHE A 13 -2.65 -7.63 -0.58
CA PHE A 13 -2.49 -6.51 -1.50
C PHE A 13 -3.82 -5.78 -1.77
N ASP A 14 -4.88 -6.53 -2.07
CA ASP A 14 -6.19 -5.98 -2.44
C ASP A 14 -6.86 -5.17 -1.30
N GLU A 15 -6.67 -5.61 -0.06
CA GLU A 15 -7.16 -4.90 1.13
C GLU A 15 -6.46 -3.54 1.29
N LYS A 16 -5.14 -3.47 1.06
CA LYS A 16 -4.39 -2.21 1.08
C LYS A 16 -4.86 -1.27 -0.02
N VAL A 17 -5.12 -1.80 -1.21
CA VAL A 17 -5.61 -1.01 -2.35
C VAL A 17 -6.98 -0.44 -2.05
N THR A 18 -7.91 -1.27 -1.55
CA THR A 18 -9.26 -0.83 -1.19
C THR A 18 -9.24 0.24 -0.09
N TRP A 19 -8.49 0.00 0.99
CA TRP A 19 -8.34 1.00 2.06
C TRP A 19 -7.75 2.32 1.57
N LEU A 20 -6.67 2.27 0.79
CA LEU A 20 -6.00 3.48 0.30
C LEU A 20 -6.89 4.28 -0.66
N ARG A 21 -7.75 3.60 -1.42
CA ARG A 21 -8.76 4.24 -2.27
C ARG A 21 -9.82 4.94 -1.45
N ASP A 22 -10.34 4.28 -0.42
CA ASP A 22 -11.41 4.83 0.41
C ASP A 22 -10.89 6.00 1.26
N GLU A 23 -9.69 5.88 1.83
CA GLU A 23 -9.07 6.92 2.66
C GLU A 23 -8.71 8.18 1.86
N HIS A 24 -8.15 8.02 0.66
CA HIS A 24 -7.64 9.14 -0.14
C HIS A 24 -8.47 9.44 -1.40
N SER A 25 -9.64 8.83 -1.55
CA SER A 25 -10.50 8.94 -2.74
C SER A 25 -9.73 8.71 -4.06
N LEU A 26 -8.78 7.77 -4.07
CA LEU A 26 -7.91 7.50 -5.21
C LEU A 26 -8.56 6.59 -6.24
N SER A 27 -8.16 6.74 -7.49
CA SER A 27 -8.51 5.77 -8.53
C SER A 27 -7.82 4.43 -8.27
N HIS A 28 -8.45 3.35 -8.73
CA HIS A 28 -7.94 1.99 -8.50
C HIS A 28 -6.52 1.79 -9.06
N GLY A 29 -6.23 2.34 -10.24
CA GLY A 29 -4.89 2.25 -10.84
C GLY A 29 -3.82 2.97 -10.02
N PHE A 30 -4.12 4.17 -9.51
CA PHE A 30 -3.19 4.92 -8.67
C PHE A 30 -2.94 4.22 -7.35
N ALA A 31 -4.00 3.76 -6.66
CA ALA A 31 -3.85 3.04 -5.41
C ALA A 31 -3.04 1.74 -5.57
N THR A 32 -3.30 0.99 -6.64
CA THR A 32 -2.54 -0.23 -6.99
C THR A 32 -1.05 0.06 -7.20
N ALA A 33 -0.70 1.11 -7.94
CA ALA A 33 0.71 1.49 -8.14
C ALA A 33 1.41 1.85 -6.83
N ILE A 34 0.74 2.62 -5.97
CA ILE A 34 1.26 3.05 -4.66
C ILE A 34 1.51 1.85 -3.74
N VAL A 35 0.53 0.93 -3.62
CA VAL A 35 0.69 -0.29 -2.80
C VAL A 35 1.80 -1.19 -3.35
N HIS A 36 1.91 -1.33 -4.67
CA HIS A 36 2.95 -2.16 -5.30
C HIS A 36 4.37 -1.64 -5.02
N GLU A 37 4.57 -0.33 -5.18
CA GLU A 37 5.82 0.35 -4.81
C GLU A 37 6.16 0.15 -3.32
N ALA A 38 5.17 0.29 -2.45
CA ALA A 38 5.35 0.13 -1.01
C ALA A 38 5.71 -1.31 -0.62
N ASP A 39 5.07 -2.31 -1.21
CA ASP A 39 5.39 -3.72 -0.96
C ASP A 39 6.78 -4.07 -1.51
N LYS A 40 7.19 -3.52 -2.66
CA LYS A 40 8.55 -3.65 -3.18
C LYS A 40 9.59 -3.03 -2.22
N ALA A 41 9.34 -1.82 -1.73
CA ALA A 41 10.20 -1.16 -0.75
C ALA A 41 10.27 -1.91 0.59
N ARG A 42 9.14 -2.47 1.07
CA ARG A 42 9.10 -3.32 2.27
C ARG A 42 9.88 -4.62 2.07
N ALA A 43 9.73 -5.26 0.91
CA ALA A 43 10.50 -6.46 0.57
C ALA A 43 12.00 -6.16 0.58
N HIS A 44 12.44 -5.09 -0.10
CA HIS A 44 13.85 -4.66 -0.09
C HIS A 44 14.40 -4.44 1.33
N ARG A 45 13.61 -3.90 2.26
CA ARG A 45 14.01 -3.73 3.66
C ARG A 45 14.06 -5.02 4.47
N LYS A 46 13.28 -6.04 4.10
CA LYS A 46 13.24 -7.34 4.80
C LYS A 46 14.37 -8.27 4.37
N PHE A 47 14.91 -8.07 3.17
CA PHE A 47 16.00 -8.86 2.60
C PHE A 47 17.37 -8.17 2.67
N GLY A 48 17.45 -6.99 3.29
CA GLY A 48 18.70 -6.23 3.52
C GLY A 48 19.28 -6.43 4.90
#